data_AF-A0A8T7CVV2-F1
#
_entry.id   AF-A0A8T7CVV2-F1
#
_cell.length_a   1.000
_cell.length_b   1.000
_cell.length_c   1.000
_cell.angle_alpha   90.00
_cell.angle_beta   90.00
_cell.angle_gamma   90.00
#
_symmetry.space_group_name_H-M   'P 1'
#
loop_
_entity.id
_entity.type
_entity.pdbx_description
1 polymer ?
#
loop_
_entity_poly.entity_id
_entity_poly.type
_entity_poly.pdbx_seq_one_letter_code
_entity_poly.pdbx_strand_id
1 'polypeptide(L)'
;MNISRREFMQMLAVASASGMNLSGCEPGSDTQKLPTSGTKATKAPTNIYEMPAFGNVSFMHYTDCHAQLMPIYFREPNINLGVASMYGNPPHLVGEELLKYYDIKPDTPWAHAYTYIDFAEASKKFGKVGGFAHLATLVKNIRAQRPG
;
A
#
# COMPACT_ATOMS: atom_id res chain seq x y z
N MET A 1 18.13 2.54 38.06
CA MET A 1 16.85 3.13 38.51
C MET A 1 15.79 2.06 38.38
N ASN A 2 15.19 1.63 39.50
CA ASN A 2 14.04 0.72 39.46
C ASN A 2 12.78 1.57 39.53
N ILE A 3 12.02 1.62 38.44
CA ILE A 3 10.69 2.23 38.44
C ILE A 3 9.70 1.24 39.06
N SER A 4 8.92 1.68 40.05
CA SER A 4 7.85 0.85 40.59
C SER A 4 6.68 0.78 39.61
N ARG A 5 5.89 -0.30 39.69
CA ARG A 5 4.70 -0.48 38.83
C ARG A 5 3.73 0.71 38.92
N ARG A 6 3.65 1.37 40.08
CA ARG A 6 2.77 2.53 40.30
C ARG A 6 3.29 3.77 39.55
N GLU A 7 4.58 4.05 39.64
CA GLU A 7 5.21 5.18 38.96
C GLU A 7 5.13 5.02 37.43
N PHE A 8 5.32 3.80 36.93
CA PHE A 8 5.15 3.49 35.51
C PHE A 8 3.72 3.79 35.03
N MET A 9 2.69 3.37 35.78
CA MET A 9 1.29 3.64 35.43
C MET A 9 0.95 5.13 35.52
N GLN A 10 1.52 5.86 36.46
CA GLN A 10 1.34 7.31 36.57
C GLN A 10 1.99 8.06 35.41
N MET A 11 3.19 7.67 34.98
CA MET A 11 3.83 8.25 33.79
C MET A 11 3.02 7.98 32.52
N LEU A 12 2.48 6.77 32.34
CA LEU A 12 1.59 6.44 31.21
C LEU A 12 0.30 7.27 31.21
N ALA A 13 -0.29 7.51 32.39
CA ALA A 13 -1.50 8.32 32.52
C ALA A 13 -1.23 9.79 32.17
N VAL A 14 -0.11 10.34 32.64
CA VAL A 14 0.30 11.72 32.31
C VAL A 14 0.62 11.85 30.82
N ALA A 15 1.32 10.88 30.22
CA ALA A 15 1.60 10.86 28.79
C ALA A 15 0.32 10.80 27.93
N SER A 16 -0.65 9.99 28.35
CA SER A 16 -1.97 9.93 27.70
C SER A 16 -2.71 11.27 27.77
N ALA A 17 -2.71 11.91 28.96
CA ALA A 17 -3.37 13.20 29.17
C ALA A 17 -2.67 14.36 28.42
N SER A 18 -1.36 14.26 28.19
CA SER A 18 -0.60 15.23 27.40
C SER A 18 -0.66 14.99 25.89
N GLY A 19 -1.48 14.03 25.43
CA GLY A 19 -1.73 13.79 24.01
C GLY A 19 -0.71 12.87 23.33
N MET A 20 0.16 12.20 24.09
CA MET A 20 0.97 11.11 23.55
C MET A 20 0.08 9.87 23.36
N ASN A 21 -0.24 9.55 22.11
CA ASN A 21 -1.03 8.38 21.76
C ASN A 21 -0.22 7.11 22.00
N LEU A 22 -0.57 6.36 23.05
CA LEU A 22 0.01 5.05 23.34
C LEU A 22 -0.63 4.01 22.42
N SER A 23 -0.23 4.00 21.14
CA SER A 23 -0.62 2.96 20.19
C SER A 23 0.04 1.64 20.57
N GLY A 24 -0.61 0.87 21.44
CA GLY A 24 -0.07 -0.43 21.86
C GLY A 24 -0.99 -1.32 22.71
N CYS A 25 -2.12 -0.83 23.21
CA CYS A 25 -3.07 -1.65 23.97
C CYS A 25 -4.52 -1.26 23.64
N GLU A 26 -5.06 -1.76 22.54
CA GLU A 26 -6.51 -1.97 22.44
C GLU A 26 -6.80 -3.41 22.89
N PRO A 27 -7.29 -3.64 24.12
CA PRO A 27 -7.88 -4.93 24.46
C PRO A 27 -9.22 -5.00 23.74
N GLY A 28 -9.42 -6.06 22.93
CA GLY A 28 -10.58 -6.19 22.06
C GLY A 28 -11.93 -5.99 22.77
N SER A 29 -12.85 -5.30 22.10
CA SER A 29 -14.31 -5.55 22.07
C SER A 29 -15.06 -4.31 21.58
N ASP A 30 -15.79 -4.46 20.47
CA ASP A 30 -17.22 -4.16 20.39
C ASP A 30 -17.77 -2.91 21.10
N THR A 31 -17.12 -1.76 20.96
CA THR A 31 -17.77 -0.48 21.26
C THR A 31 -17.59 0.51 20.14
N GLN A 32 -18.67 0.61 19.35
CA GLN A 32 -19.00 1.72 18.47
C GLN A 32 -18.45 3.06 18.99
N LYS A 33 -17.54 3.66 18.23
CA LYS A 33 -17.47 5.13 18.17
C LYS A 33 -17.99 5.56 16.81
N LEU A 34 -19.22 6.09 16.84
CA LEU A 34 -19.87 6.85 15.79
C LEU A 34 -18.86 7.76 15.07
N PRO A 35 -18.78 7.76 13.73
CA PRO A 35 -18.07 8.81 13.03
C PRO A 35 -18.90 10.10 13.17
N THR A 36 -18.39 11.02 13.99
CA THR A 36 -18.85 12.40 13.98
C THR A 36 -18.64 12.94 12.56
N SER A 37 -19.75 13.30 11.92
CA SER A 37 -19.79 13.97 10.63
C SER A 37 -18.97 15.26 10.72
N GLY A 38 -17.75 15.17 10.22
CA GLY A 38 -16.81 16.26 10.09
C GLY A 38 -15.82 15.78 9.06
N THR A 39 -15.84 16.40 7.88
CA THR A 39 -14.84 16.23 6.83
C THR A 39 -13.46 16.39 7.44
N LYS A 40 -12.84 15.27 7.83
CA LYS A 40 -11.45 15.26 8.28
C LYS A 40 -10.62 15.77 7.12
N ALA A 41 -9.82 16.80 7.39
CA ALA A 41 -8.75 17.21 6.51
C ALA A 41 -7.97 15.95 6.11
N THR A 42 -7.95 15.65 4.82
CA THR A 42 -7.18 14.56 4.24
C THR A 42 -5.72 14.87 4.47
N LYS A 43 -5.14 14.31 5.54
CA LYS A 43 -3.69 14.18 5.65
C LYS A 43 -3.21 13.54 4.35
N ALA A 44 -2.12 14.07 3.79
CA ALA A 44 -1.48 13.43 2.65
C ALA A 44 -1.24 11.95 3.00
N PRO A 45 -1.55 11.02 2.08
CA PRO A 45 -1.47 9.60 2.36
C PRO A 45 -0.05 9.25 2.78
N THR A 46 0.07 8.62 3.95
CA THR A 46 1.35 8.22 4.54
C THR A 46 1.92 6.97 3.88
N ASN A 47 1.09 6.25 3.13
CA ASN A 47 1.43 5.04 2.38
C ASN A 47 0.63 4.99 1.06
N ILE A 48 1.15 4.29 0.05
CA ILE A 48 0.57 4.12 -1.29
C ILE A 48 -0.83 3.47 -1.30
N TYR A 49 -1.25 2.87 -0.20
CA TYR A 49 -2.55 2.20 -0.06
C TYR A 49 -3.63 3.06 0.62
N GLU A 50 -3.31 4.29 1.02
CA GLU A 50 -4.28 5.26 1.52
C GLU A 50 -4.80 6.09 0.35
N MET A 51 -6.06 5.88 -0.02
CA MET A 51 -6.66 6.55 -1.18
C MET A 51 -7.84 7.44 -0.76
N PRO A 52 -7.88 8.72 -1.20
CA PRO A 52 -9.03 9.58 -0.94
C PRO A 52 -10.30 8.96 -1.51
N ALA A 53 -11.44 9.13 -0.84
CA ALA A 53 -12.72 8.66 -1.35
C ALA A 53 -13.10 9.43 -2.62
N PHE A 54 -13.56 8.69 -3.63
CA PHE A 54 -13.95 9.26 -4.92
C PHE A 54 -15.05 8.41 -5.58
N GLY A 55 -16.06 9.09 -6.13
CA GLY A 55 -17.19 8.45 -6.81
C GLY A 55 -18.11 7.65 -5.88
N ASN A 56 -18.97 6.84 -6.50
CA ASN A 56 -20.01 6.07 -5.81
C ASN A 56 -19.69 4.57 -5.74
N VAL A 57 -18.77 4.10 -6.57
CA VAL A 57 -18.40 2.69 -6.71
C VAL A 57 -16.89 2.56 -6.60
N SER A 58 -16.43 1.63 -5.76
CA SER A 58 -15.03 1.22 -5.70
C SER A 58 -14.87 -0.15 -6.35
N PHE A 59 -14.10 -0.24 -7.42
CA PHE A 59 -13.83 -1.48 -8.15
C PHE A 59 -12.38 -1.94 -7.88
N MET A 60 -12.23 -3.12 -7.29
CA MET A 60 -10.92 -3.77 -7.10
C MET A 60 -10.74 -4.84 -8.18
N HIS A 61 -9.78 -4.62 -9.08
CA HIS A 61 -9.48 -5.54 -10.17
C HIS A 61 -8.16 -6.27 -9.93
N TYR A 62 -8.16 -7.58 -10.15
CA TYR A 62 -6.99 -8.44 -10.11
C TYR A 62 -7.18 -9.57 -11.12
N THR A 63 -6.17 -9.87 -11.90
CA THR A 63 -6.23 -10.84 -13.00
C THR A 63 -4.94 -11.67 -13.05
N ASP A 64 -4.96 -12.74 -13.84
CA ASP A 64 -3.78 -13.54 -14.21
C ASP A 64 -2.94 -13.97 -13.01
N CYS A 65 -3.60 -14.37 -11.93
CA CYS A 65 -2.93 -14.74 -10.70
C CYS A 65 -2.04 -15.99 -10.83
N HIS A 66 -2.31 -16.82 -11.85
CA HIS A 66 -1.63 -18.10 -12.11
C HIS A 66 -1.44 -18.98 -10.86
N ALA A 67 -2.38 -18.91 -9.91
CA ALA A 67 -2.31 -19.59 -8.61
C ALA A 67 -1.00 -19.34 -7.82
N GLN A 68 -0.39 -18.16 -7.95
CA GLN A 68 0.78 -17.75 -7.17
C GLN A 68 0.37 -17.45 -5.71
N LEU A 69 0.22 -18.52 -4.92
CA LEU A 69 -0.28 -18.45 -3.54
C LEU A 69 0.70 -17.73 -2.60
N MET A 70 2.00 -17.92 -2.83
CA MET A 70 3.09 -17.33 -2.05
C MET A 70 3.72 -16.15 -2.79
N PRO A 71 4.31 -15.17 -2.10
CA PRO A 71 5.03 -14.08 -2.76
C PRO A 71 6.19 -14.60 -3.63
N ILE A 72 6.39 -13.97 -4.78
CA ILE A 72 7.45 -14.30 -5.76
C ILE A 72 8.23 -13.07 -6.21
N TYR A 73 9.40 -13.29 -6.82
CA TYR A 73 10.07 -12.25 -7.60
C TYR A 73 9.54 -12.33 -9.04
N PHE A 74 8.82 -11.31 -9.48
CA PHE A 74 8.23 -11.25 -10.82
C PHE A 74 8.84 -10.08 -11.60
N ARG A 75 9.46 -10.37 -12.75
CA ARG A 75 10.14 -9.38 -13.59
C ARG A 75 9.36 -9.17 -14.87
N GLU A 76 9.07 -7.91 -15.17
CA GLU A 76 8.43 -7.51 -16.43
C GLU A 76 9.33 -7.78 -17.65
N PRO A 77 8.75 -7.93 -18.86
CA PRO A 77 9.54 -8.17 -20.06
C PRO A 77 10.41 -6.94 -20.40
N ASN A 78 11.62 -7.20 -20.90
CA ASN A 78 12.49 -6.15 -21.44
C ASN A 78 12.28 -5.87 -22.92
N ILE A 79 11.49 -6.70 -23.60
CA ILE A 79 11.09 -6.52 -24.99
C ILE A 79 9.61 -6.86 -25.09
N ASN A 80 8.82 -5.91 -25.61
CA ASN A 80 7.44 -6.14 -26.01
C ASN A 80 7.22 -5.44 -27.35
N LEU A 81 6.85 -6.19 -28.39
CA LEU A 81 6.83 -5.70 -29.77
C LEU A 81 5.40 -5.38 -30.20
N GLY A 82 5.11 -4.09 -30.40
CA GLY A 82 3.89 -3.62 -31.04
C GLY A 82 4.06 -3.57 -32.56
N VAL A 83 3.03 -3.98 -33.30
CA VAL A 83 3.04 -4.01 -34.78
C VAL A 83 1.98 -3.05 -35.33
N ALA A 84 2.27 -2.44 -36.48
CA ALA A 84 1.38 -1.49 -37.15
C ALA A 84 0.94 -0.35 -36.20
N SER A 85 -0.37 -0.13 -36.03
CA SER A 85 -0.91 0.91 -35.16
C SER A 85 -0.57 0.74 -33.68
N MET A 86 -0.06 -0.43 -33.25
CA MET A 86 0.32 -0.68 -31.86
C MET A 86 1.77 -0.31 -31.54
N TYR A 87 2.57 0.09 -32.55
CA TYR A 87 3.94 0.53 -32.32
C TYR A 87 3.97 1.80 -31.45
N GLY A 88 4.74 1.76 -30.36
CA GLY A 88 4.86 2.89 -29.43
C GLY A 88 3.62 3.16 -28.58
N ASN A 89 2.66 2.23 -28.53
CA ASN A 89 1.44 2.35 -27.72
C ASN A 89 1.41 1.29 -26.61
N PRO A 90 0.80 1.59 -25.45
CA PRO A 90 0.44 0.56 -24.49
C PRO A 90 -0.38 -0.56 -25.16
N PRO A 91 -0.16 -1.84 -24.82
CA PRO A 91 0.68 -2.36 -23.73
C PRO A 91 2.15 -2.63 -24.12
N HIS A 92 2.62 -2.17 -25.28
CA HIS A 92 3.95 -2.50 -25.81
C HIS A 92 5.09 -1.58 -25.33
N LEU A 93 4.79 -0.62 -24.46
CA LEU A 93 5.82 0.19 -23.81
C LEU A 93 6.49 -0.62 -22.70
N VAL A 94 7.82 -0.56 -22.62
CA VAL A 94 8.63 -1.22 -21.59
C VAL A 94 9.74 -0.29 -21.10
N GLY A 95 10.29 -0.56 -19.91
CA GLY A 95 11.45 0.17 -19.39
C GLY A 95 11.20 1.68 -19.27
N GLU A 96 12.16 2.49 -19.72
CA GLU A 96 12.15 3.94 -19.56
C GLU A 96 10.98 4.62 -20.29
N GLU A 97 10.58 4.09 -21.44
CA GLU A 97 9.45 4.62 -22.21
C GLU A 97 8.12 4.42 -21.47
N LEU A 98 7.95 3.28 -20.77
CA LEU A 98 6.79 3.07 -19.90
C LEU A 98 6.79 4.09 -18.75
N LEU A 99 7.95 4.26 -18.08
CA LEU A 99 8.08 5.21 -16.96
C LEU A 99 7.73 6.63 -17.40
N LYS A 100 8.25 7.05 -18.55
CA LYS A 100 8.00 8.37 -19.13
C LYS A 100 6.53 8.56 -19.50
N TYR A 101 5.89 7.57 -20.13
CA TYR A 101 4.51 7.67 -20.57
C TYR A 101 3.52 7.82 -19.40
N TYR A 102 3.76 7.11 -18.30
CA TYR A 102 2.90 7.13 -17.10
C TYR A 102 3.38 8.07 -15.99
N ASP A 103 4.41 8.89 -16.24
CA ASP A 103 5.01 9.81 -15.25
C ASP A 103 5.44 9.10 -13.94
N ILE A 104 6.03 7.90 -14.08
CA ILE A 104 6.53 7.11 -12.95
C ILE A 104 8.01 7.43 -12.75
N LYS A 105 8.36 7.89 -11.55
CA LYS A 105 9.75 8.16 -11.19
C LYS A 105 10.56 6.86 -11.06
N PRO A 106 11.82 6.84 -11.52
CA PRO A 106 12.73 5.71 -11.31
C PRO A 106 12.99 5.47 -9.81
N ASP A 107 13.53 4.31 -9.46
CA ASP A 107 13.89 3.91 -8.09
C ASP A 107 12.73 3.89 -7.06
N THR A 108 11.50 3.84 -7.54
CA THR A 108 10.28 3.74 -6.72
C THR A 108 9.71 2.32 -6.70
N PRO A 109 8.84 1.97 -5.72
CA PRO A 109 8.11 0.71 -5.75
C PRO A 109 7.30 0.51 -7.04
N TRP A 110 6.79 1.60 -7.63
CA TRP A 110 6.06 1.58 -8.90
C TRP A 110 6.97 1.22 -10.08
N ALA A 111 8.17 1.80 -10.15
CA ALA A 111 9.14 1.45 -11.18
C ALA A 111 9.55 -0.03 -11.08
N HIS A 112 9.72 -0.56 -9.86
CA HIS A 112 9.99 -1.97 -9.63
C HIS A 112 8.83 -2.89 -10.05
N ALA A 113 7.58 -2.47 -9.80
CA ALA A 113 6.40 -3.25 -10.14
C ALA A 113 6.11 -3.30 -11.65
N TYR A 114 6.44 -2.24 -12.40
CA TYR A 114 6.06 -2.10 -13.80
C TYR A 114 7.19 -2.25 -14.81
N THR A 115 8.45 -2.35 -14.37
CA THR A 115 9.58 -2.43 -15.29
C THR A 115 10.63 -3.44 -14.86
N TYR A 116 11.47 -3.82 -15.82
CA TYR A 116 12.61 -4.70 -15.59
C TYR A 116 13.87 -3.95 -15.12
N ILE A 117 13.83 -2.61 -15.08
CA ILE A 117 14.98 -1.75 -14.79
C ILE A 117 15.47 -2.05 -13.38
N ASP A 118 16.78 -2.30 -13.27
CA ASP A 118 17.48 -2.61 -12.02
C ASP A 118 16.83 -3.71 -11.17
N PHE A 119 16.12 -4.66 -11.82
CA PHE A 119 15.30 -5.65 -11.13
C PHE A 119 16.03 -6.40 -10.02
N ALA A 120 17.31 -6.74 -10.21
CA ALA A 120 18.11 -7.46 -9.21
C ALA A 120 18.30 -6.63 -7.92
N GLU A 121 18.60 -5.34 -8.05
CA GLU A 121 18.78 -4.45 -6.90
C GLU A 121 17.43 -4.00 -6.32
N ALA A 122 16.47 -3.67 -7.17
CA ALA A 122 15.12 -3.31 -6.77
C ALA A 122 14.43 -4.45 -6.01
N SER A 123 14.60 -5.71 -6.43
CA SER A 123 14.06 -6.89 -5.72
C SER A 123 14.63 -7.06 -4.32
N LYS A 124 15.90 -6.70 -4.08
CA LYS A 124 16.50 -6.71 -2.74
C LYS A 124 15.93 -5.59 -1.87
N LYS A 125 15.66 -4.42 -2.47
CA LYS A 125 15.14 -3.23 -1.79
C LYS A 125 13.64 -3.34 -1.45
N PHE A 126 12.83 -3.79 -2.39
CA PHE A 126 11.36 -3.80 -2.29
C PHE A 126 10.78 -5.20 -2.02
N GLY A 127 11.54 -6.26 -2.26
CA GLY A 127 11.17 -7.63 -1.92
C GLY A 127 10.32 -8.32 -2.99
N LYS A 128 9.63 -9.38 -2.56
CA LYS A 128 8.74 -10.18 -3.40
C LYS A 128 7.37 -9.52 -3.54
N VAL A 129 6.71 -9.76 -4.66
CA VAL A 129 5.34 -9.28 -4.94
C VAL A 129 4.32 -10.41 -4.80
N GLY A 130 3.06 -10.04 -4.63
CA GLY A 130 1.93 -10.96 -4.60
C GLY A 130 1.80 -11.76 -3.30
N GLY A 131 1.25 -12.97 -3.41
CA GLY A 131 0.90 -13.82 -2.28
C GLY A 131 -0.49 -13.51 -1.71
N PHE A 132 -1.33 -14.53 -1.61
CA PHE A 132 -2.76 -14.37 -1.30
C PHE A 132 -3.01 -13.91 0.13
N ALA A 133 -2.14 -14.28 1.08
CA ALA A 133 -2.23 -13.79 2.45
C ALA A 133 -2.03 -12.27 2.53
N HIS A 134 -1.05 -11.73 1.79
CA HIS A 134 -0.79 -10.28 1.74
C HIS A 134 -1.91 -9.56 1.00
N LEU A 135 -2.37 -10.11 -0.14
CA LEU A 135 -3.49 -9.57 -0.89
C LEU A 135 -4.78 -9.53 -0.05
N ALA A 136 -5.07 -10.58 0.73
CA ALA A 136 -6.24 -10.61 1.61
C ALA A 136 -6.20 -9.51 2.68
N THR A 137 -5.03 -9.25 3.26
CA THR A 137 -4.82 -8.13 4.18
C THR A 137 -5.04 -6.79 3.50
N LEU A 138 -4.49 -6.60 2.28
CA LEU A 138 -4.68 -5.38 1.50
C LEU A 138 -6.15 -5.14 1.15
N VAL A 139 -6.86 -6.16 0.69
CA VAL A 139 -8.29 -6.09 0.35
C VAL A 139 -9.12 -5.72 1.58
N LYS A 140 -8.86 -6.32 2.74
CA LYS A 140 -9.53 -5.95 3.99
C LYS A 140 -9.28 -4.48 4.35
N ASN A 141 -8.03 -4.02 4.24
CA ASN A 141 -7.67 -2.63 4.50
C ASN A 141 -8.39 -1.65 3.55
N ILE A 142 -8.39 -1.92 2.24
CA ILE A 142 -9.06 -1.06 1.25
C ILE A 142 -10.57 -1.04 1.48
N ARG A 143 -11.20 -2.18 1.78
CA ARG A 143 -12.63 -2.24 2.11
C ARG A 143 -12.97 -1.44 3.37
N ALA A 144 -12.12 -1.48 4.40
CA ALA A 144 -12.32 -0.67 5.60
C ALA A 144 -12.25 0.84 5.33
N GLN A 145 -11.46 1.28 4.33
CA GLN A 145 -11.39 2.67 3.88
C GLN A 145 -12.61 3.12 3.04
N ARG A 146 -13.52 2.20 2.70
CA ARG A 146 -14.70 2.43 1.85
C ARG A 146 -15.97 1.89 2.54
N PRO A 147 -16.44 2.54 3.62
CA PRO A 147 -17.68 2.12 4.28
C PRO A 147 -18.87 2.42 3.38
N GLY A 148 -19.44 1.38 2.77
CA GLY A 148 -20.57 1.40 1.86
C GLY A 148 -20.98 -0.02 1.48
#